data_AF-A0AAP6JEG4-F1
#
_entry.id   AF-A0AAP6JEG4-F1
#
_cell.length_a   1.000
_cell.length_b   1.000
_cell.length_c   1.000
_cell.angle_alpha   90.00
_cell.angle_beta   90.00
_cell.angle_gamma   90.00
#
_symmetry.space_group_name_H-M   'P 1'
#
loop_
_entity.id
_entity.type
_entity.pdbx_description
1 polymer ?
#
loop_
_entity_poly.entity_id
_entity_poly.type
_entity_poly.pdbx_seq_one_letter_code
_entity_poly.pdbx_strand_id
1 'polypeptide(L)'
;MHDEDSMMLNCRTVALEADELLRGEVSPLRAARLRLHILICGNCRRHVANLRALSELLDGHGNEADSGRALEELESGVLEALKEGGGSKVVALVGRDAAQSRDESLAFQENTGERLLRESIPDEERVQQVLREVREFVGYIPPHFRVYAQHPGMLEANWAKMRAVVKDGILPHRLREAIAILVSHDNGCDYCVRAHGQVLLDLGVNEEVIERMKQDVMAGDLPLKERALLVVAREANRDPHGASEERIALARKAGASDLEILEALGVMEIYTSINKFIDTLGIPLEA
;
A
#
# COMPACT_ATOMS: atom_id res chain seq x y z
N MET A 1 -36.86 -26.34 18.01
CA MET A 1 -37.38 -26.42 16.63
C MET A 1 -37.21 -25.03 16.04
N HIS A 2 -36.01 -24.77 15.49
CA HIS A 2 -35.63 -23.43 15.06
C HIS A 2 -36.14 -23.18 13.64
N ASP A 3 -36.85 -22.06 13.53
CA ASP A 3 -37.23 -21.25 12.37
C ASP A 3 -36.39 -21.44 11.08
N GLU A 4 -36.60 -22.53 10.34
CA GLU A 4 -35.96 -22.79 9.03
C GLU A 4 -36.64 -22.06 7.86
N ASP A 5 -37.76 -21.36 8.10
CA ASP A 5 -38.67 -20.86 7.06
C ASP A 5 -38.69 -19.33 6.88
N SER A 6 -37.72 -18.60 7.45
CA SER A 6 -37.58 -17.17 7.17
C SER A 6 -37.07 -16.95 5.72
N MET A 7 -37.95 -16.44 4.86
CA MET A 7 -37.74 -16.28 3.41
C MET A 7 -36.61 -15.29 3.03
N MET A 8 -36.13 -14.47 3.98
CA MET A 8 -35.00 -13.56 3.77
C MET A 8 -33.82 -13.91 4.68
N LEU A 9 -32.70 -14.30 4.06
CA LEU A 9 -31.43 -14.46 4.77
C LEU A 9 -30.97 -13.10 5.30
N ASN A 10 -30.40 -13.09 6.50
CA ASN A 10 -29.72 -11.91 7.03
C ASN A 10 -28.20 -12.01 6.80
N CYS A 11 -27.49 -10.89 6.95
CA CYS A 11 -26.04 -10.85 6.73
C CYS A 11 -25.26 -11.80 7.65
N ARG A 12 -25.76 -12.06 8.87
CA ARG A 12 -25.13 -12.98 9.82
C ARG A 12 -25.15 -14.42 9.31
N THR A 13 -26.27 -14.85 8.71
CA THR A 13 -26.38 -16.17 8.09
C THR A 13 -25.42 -16.31 6.91
N VAL A 14 -25.31 -15.28 6.06
CA VAL A 14 -24.35 -15.31 4.94
C VAL A 14 -22.92 -15.39 5.45
N ALA A 15 -22.56 -14.66 6.51
CA ALA A 15 -21.21 -14.68 7.06
C ALA A 15 -20.83 -16.05 7.68
N LEU A 16 -21.79 -16.75 8.28
CA LEU A 16 -21.56 -18.07 8.87
C LEU A 16 -21.45 -19.18 7.82
N GLU A 17 -22.15 -19.06 6.69
CA GLU A 17 -22.25 -20.10 5.66
C GLU A 17 -21.42 -19.80 4.41
N ALA A 18 -20.66 -18.69 4.39
CA ALA A 18 -19.88 -18.27 3.22
C ALA A 18 -18.77 -19.28 2.86
N ASP A 19 -18.14 -19.91 3.85
CA ASP A 19 -17.08 -20.90 3.65
C ASP A 19 -17.63 -22.19 3.01
N GLU A 20 -18.70 -22.74 3.58
CA GLU A 20 -19.41 -23.90 3.02
C GLU A 20 -19.94 -23.61 1.61
N LEU A 21 -20.39 -22.39 1.33
CA LEU A 21 -20.79 -21.95 0.00
C LEU A 21 -19.63 -21.99 -1.00
N LEU A 22 -18.43 -21.57 -0.58
CA LEU A 22 -17.24 -21.55 -1.43
C LEU A 22 -16.70 -22.96 -1.71
N ARG A 23 -16.77 -23.85 -0.71
CA ARG A 23 -16.40 -25.27 -0.84
C ARG A 23 -17.44 -26.12 -1.56
N GLY A 24 -18.64 -25.58 -1.79
CA GLY A 24 -19.74 -26.30 -2.41
C GLY A 24 -20.42 -27.32 -1.48
N GLU A 25 -20.28 -27.13 -0.16
CA GLU A 25 -20.78 -28.02 0.89
C GLU A 25 -22.22 -27.69 1.33
N VAL A 26 -22.81 -26.64 0.75
CA VAL A 26 -24.21 -26.25 0.97
C VAL A 26 -25.17 -26.90 -0.03
N SER A 27 -26.40 -27.20 0.39
CA SER A 27 -27.43 -27.74 -0.52
C SER A 27 -27.77 -26.77 -1.66
N PRO A 28 -28.19 -27.25 -2.85
CA PRO A 28 -28.44 -26.38 -4.01
C PRO A 28 -29.43 -25.24 -3.76
N LEU A 29 -30.50 -25.51 -2.98
CA LEU A 29 -31.50 -24.51 -2.61
C LEU A 29 -30.92 -23.44 -1.66
N ARG A 30 -30.03 -23.85 -0.75
CA ARG A 30 -29.37 -22.94 0.20
C ARG A 30 -28.31 -22.09 -0.52
N ALA A 31 -27.54 -22.68 -1.43
CA ALA A 31 -26.61 -21.98 -2.30
C ALA A 31 -27.30 -20.87 -3.11
N ALA A 32 -28.47 -21.18 -3.69
CA ALA A 32 -29.24 -20.21 -4.47
C ALA A 32 -29.70 -19.01 -3.60
N ARG A 33 -30.17 -19.27 -2.38
CA ARG A 33 -30.58 -18.22 -1.43
C ARG A 33 -29.40 -17.35 -1.00
N LEU A 34 -28.26 -17.95 -0.66
CA LEU A 34 -27.04 -17.23 -0.30
C LEU A 34 -26.57 -16.33 -1.45
N ARG A 35 -26.52 -16.87 -2.68
CA ARG A 35 -26.17 -16.11 -3.89
C ARG A 35 -27.13 -14.96 -4.16
N LEU A 36 -28.44 -15.15 -3.95
CA LEU A 36 -29.43 -14.09 -4.09
C LEU A 36 -29.18 -12.95 -3.07
N HIS A 37 -28.87 -13.28 -1.82
CA HIS A 37 -28.53 -12.28 -0.82
C HIS A 37 -27.22 -11.55 -1.17
N ILE A 38 -26.18 -12.27 -1.61
CA ILE A 38 -24.89 -11.70 -2.04
C ILE A 38 -25.08 -10.74 -3.23
N LEU A 39 -26.01 -11.05 -4.13
CA LEU A 39 -26.35 -10.17 -5.26
C LEU A 39 -26.99 -8.85 -4.82
N ILE A 40 -27.73 -8.85 -3.70
CA ILE A 40 -28.49 -7.69 -3.22
C ILE A 40 -27.68 -6.87 -2.18
N CYS A 41 -26.87 -7.52 -1.36
CA CYS A 41 -26.12 -6.87 -0.26
C CYS A 41 -24.64 -6.67 -0.60
N GLY A 42 -24.21 -5.40 -0.71
CA GLY A 42 -22.81 -5.05 -0.99
C GLY A 42 -21.82 -5.52 0.09
N ASN A 43 -22.21 -5.49 1.36
CA ASN A 43 -21.36 -5.93 2.47
C ASN A 43 -21.12 -7.44 2.43
N CYS A 44 -22.16 -8.24 2.18
CA CYS A 44 -22.04 -9.69 2.04
C CYS A 44 -21.22 -10.08 0.81
N ARG A 45 -21.34 -9.33 -0.30
CA ARG A 45 -20.50 -9.52 -1.49
C ARG A 45 -19.01 -9.31 -1.21
N ARG A 46 -18.67 -8.24 -0.49
CA ARG A 46 -17.30 -7.94 -0.09
C ARG A 46 -16.75 -9.01 0.86
N HIS A 47 -17.55 -9.42 1.84
CA HIS A 47 -17.17 -10.48 2.78
C HIS A 47 -16.85 -11.81 2.07
N VAL A 48 -17.72 -12.26 1.16
CA VAL A 48 -17.52 -13.53 0.42
C VAL A 48 -16.32 -13.44 -0.53
N ALA A 49 -16.09 -12.28 -1.17
CA ALA A 49 -14.91 -12.06 -2.01
C ALA A 49 -13.61 -12.15 -1.19
N ASN A 50 -13.56 -11.55 0.00
CA ASN A 50 -12.41 -11.62 0.90
C ASN A 50 -12.16 -13.05 1.40
N LEU A 51 -13.23 -13.79 1.73
CA LEU A 51 -13.11 -15.17 2.18
C LEU A 51 -12.59 -16.10 1.07
N ARG A 52 -13.03 -15.90 -0.18
CA ARG A 52 -12.50 -16.63 -1.34
C ARG A 52 -11.00 -16.39 -1.52
N ALA A 53 -10.57 -15.14 -1.49
CA ALA A 53 -9.15 -14.80 -1.62
C ALA A 53 -8.30 -15.44 -0.51
N LEU A 54 -8.83 -15.52 0.72
CA LEU A 54 -8.16 -16.20 1.83
C LEU A 54 -8.09 -17.72 1.63
N SER A 55 -9.17 -18.35 1.15
CA SER A 55 -9.19 -19.79 0.85
C SER A 55 -8.18 -20.16 -0.24
N GLU A 56 -8.11 -19.37 -1.31
CA GLU A 56 -7.16 -19.57 -2.41
C GLU A 56 -5.69 -19.49 -1.93
N LEU A 57 -5.39 -18.57 -0.99
CA LEU A 57 -4.07 -18.48 -0.37
C LEU A 57 -3.74 -19.70 0.51
N LEU A 58 -4.73 -20.24 1.23
CA LEU A 58 -4.53 -21.41 2.09
C LEU A 58 -4.35 -22.70 1.28
N ASP A 59 -5.07 -22.85 0.17
CA ASP A 59 -4.94 -24.01 -0.73
C ASP A 59 -3.54 -24.08 -1.39
N GLY A 60 -2.93 -22.92 -1.67
CA GLY A 60 -1.56 -22.82 -2.20
C GLY A 60 -0.47 -23.36 -1.26
N HIS A 61 -0.74 -23.46 0.04
CA HIS A 61 0.20 -24.02 1.03
C HIS A 61 -0.02 -25.52 1.31
N GLY A 62 -1.03 -26.17 0.73
CA GLY A 62 -1.51 -27.48 1.15
C GLY A 62 -1.07 -28.70 0.32
N ASN A 63 -0.30 -28.54 -0.76
CA ASN A 63 -0.08 -29.64 -1.73
C ASN A 63 1.40 -30.03 -1.90
N GLU A 64 1.97 -30.74 -0.92
CA GLU A 64 3.38 -31.19 -0.89
C GLU A 64 3.80 -32.06 -2.09
N ALA A 65 2.85 -32.71 -2.78
CA ALA A 65 3.12 -33.61 -3.91
C ALA A 65 3.48 -32.87 -5.21
N ASP A 66 2.97 -31.64 -5.42
CA ASP A 66 3.29 -30.82 -6.60
C ASP A 66 4.64 -30.11 -6.45
N SER A 67 5.01 -29.80 -5.21
CA SER A 67 6.30 -29.18 -4.88
C SER A 67 7.49 -30.11 -5.17
N GLY A 68 7.35 -31.42 -4.95
CA GLY A 68 8.43 -32.39 -5.17
C GLY A 68 8.82 -32.57 -6.64
N ARG A 69 7.82 -32.72 -7.55
CA ARG A 69 8.08 -32.80 -8.99
C ARG A 69 8.60 -31.48 -9.57
N ALA A 70 8.06 -30.35 -9.11
CA ALA A 70 8.54 -29.05 -9.53
C ALA A 70 10.00 -28.81 -9.10
N LEU A 71 10.38 -29.24 -7.89
CA LEU A 71 11.77 -29.16 -7.41
C LEU A 71 12.73 -30.05 -8.21
N GLU A 72 12.35 -31.30 -8.52
CA GLU A 72 13.20 -32.20 -9.32
C GLU A 72 13.39 -31.68 -10.76
N GLU A 73 12.34 -31.14 -11.38
CA GLU A 73 12.42 -30.53 -12.72
C GLU A 73 13.27 -29.25 -12.73
N LEU A 74 13.18 -28.43 -11.67
CA LEU A 74 14.04 -27.25 -11.47
C LEU A 74 15.51 -27.64 -11.25
N GLU A 75 15.77 -28.62 -10.40
CA GLU A 75 17.13 -29.05 -10.06
C GLU A 75 17.84 -29.65 -11.28
N SER A 76 17.11 -30.45 -12.08
CA SER A 76 17.61 -30.99 -13.33
C SER A 76 17.88 -29.90 -14.37
N GLY A 77 16.98 -28.91 -14.51
CA GLY A 77 17.16 -27.77 -15.41
C GLY A 77 18.29 -26.82 -14.99
N VAL A 78 18.52 -26.64 -13.69
CA VAL A 78 19.63 -25.85 -13.13
C VAL A 78 20.96 -26.55 -13.38
N LEU A 79 21.05 -27.86 -13.17
CA LEU A 79 22.27 -28.64 -13.41
C LEU A 79 22.67 -28.69 -14.89
N GLU A 80 21.70 -28.71 -15.80
CA GLU A 80 21.94 -28.67 -17.24
C GLU A 80 22.40 -27.28 -17.70
N ALA A 81 21.76 -26.22 -17.20
CA ALA A 81 22.16 -24.83 -17.46
C ALA A 81 23.55 -24.47 -16.90
N LEU A 82 23.97 -25.09 -15.79
CA LEU A 82 25.31 -24.93 -15.20
C LEU A 82 26.39 -25.66 -16.01
N LYS A 83 26.06 -26.79 -16.67
CA LYS A 83 27.00 -27.54 -17.53
C LYS A 83 27.26 -26.84 -18.86
N GLU A 84 26.30 -26.07 -19.38
CA GLU A 84 26.43 -25.36 -20.66
C GLU A 84 27.09 -23.98 -20.54
N GLY A 85 27.55 -23.57 -19.36
CA GLY A 85 28.43 -22.40 -19.19
C GLY A 85 27.76 -21.04 -19.36
N GLY A 86 26.46 -20.91 -19.05
CA GLY A 86 25.71 -19.66 -19.18
C GLY A 86 24.90 -19.29 -17.94
N GLY A 87 25.55 -18.84 -16.87
CA GLY A 87 24.96 -18.51 -15.57
C GLY A 87 23.95 -17.34 -15.52
N SER A 88 23.35 -16.95 -16.65
CA SER A 88 22.48 -15.75 -16.74
C SER A 88 21.03 -16.03 -17.18
N LYS A 89 20.58 -17.30 -17.21
CA LYS A 89 19.22 -17.63 -17.70
C LYS A 89 18.29 -18.40 -16.75
N VAL A 90 18.68 -18.66 -15.50
CA VAL A 90 17.88 -19.51 -14.57
C VAL A 90 16.83 -18.73 -13.77
N VAL A 91 16.88 -17.39 -13.69
CA VAL A 91 16.06 -16.57 -12.77
C VAL A 91 14.62 -16.30 -13.26
N ALA A 92 14.19 -16.88 -14.38
CA ALA A 92 12.95 -16.47 -15.05
C ALA A 92 11.69 -17.31 -14.77
N LEU A 93 11.70 -18.34 -13.91
CA LEU A 93 10.58 -19.31 -13.89
C LEU A 93 9.83 -19.57 -12.58
N VAL A 94 10.23 -19.04 -11.41
CA VAL A 94 9.47 -19.35 -10.18
C VAL A 94 9.36 -18.13 -9.27
N GLY A 95 8.34 -17.33 -9.53
CA GLY A 95 7.78 -16.41 -8.56
C GLY A 95 6.31 -16.74 -8.38
N ARG A 96 5.92 -17.06 -7.14
CA ARG A 96 4.66 -16.72 -6.45
C ARG A 96 4.42 -17.74 -5.33
N ASP A 97 4.49 -17.33 -4.07
CA ASP A 97 3.30 -17.16 -3.24
C ASP A 97 3.61 -16.75 -1.78
N ALA A 98 2.71 -15.91 -1.26
CA ALA A 98 2.32 -15.74 0.13
C ALA A 98 3.39 -15.34 1.19
N ALA A 99 3.52 -14.03 1.37
CA ALA A 99 4.13 -13.43 2.55
C ALA A 99 3.15 -13.37 3.73
N GLN A 100 3.30 -14.25 4.73
CA GLN A 100 3.21 -13.91 6.16
C GLN A 100 3.74 -15.08 7.04
N SER A 101 5.02 -15.05 7.38
CA SER A 101 5.52 -15.45 8.70
C SER A 101 6.77 -14.63 9.00
N ARG A 102 6.66 -13.66 9.92
CA ARG A 102 7.79 -12.88 10.42
C ARG A 102 8.44 -13.70 11.53
N ASP A 103 9.41 -14.54 11.14
CA ASP A 103 10.39 -15.16 12.03
C ASP A 103 11.66 -14.28 12.05
N GLU A 104 12.09 -13.89 13.24
CA GLU A 104 13.24 -12.99 13.50
C GLU A 104 14.62 -13.66 13.23
N SER A 105 14.66 -14.76 12.47
CA SER A 105 15.90 -15.44 12.05
C SER A 105 16.22 -15.38 10.54
N LEU A 106 15.41 -14.68 9.73
CA LEU A 106 15.67 -14.50 8.29
C LEU A 106 16.49 -13.24 7.99
N ALA A 107 17.80 -13.34 8.23
CA ALA A 107 18.75 -12.48 7.53
C ALA A 107 18.84 -12.91 6.05
N PHE A 108 18.89 -11.93 5.15
CA PHE A 108 19.03 -12.03 3.69
C PHE A 108 17.75 -12.35 2.88
N GLN A 109 16.83 -11.38 2.83
CA GLN A 109 16.37 -10.97 1.50
C GLN A 109 17.46 -10.05 0.94
N GLU A 110 18.13 -10.46 -0.14
CA GLU A 110 18.88 -9.51 -0.96
C GLU A 110 17.91 -8.36 -1.31
N ASN A 111 18.30 -7.13 -0.95
CA ASN A 111 17.52 -5.92 -1.19
C ASN A 111 17.22 -5.84 -2.70
N THR A 112 15.96 -6.05 -3.12
CA THR A 112 15.55 -5.96 -4.53
C THR A 112 15.86 -4.58 -5.12
N GLY A 113 15.89 -3.55 -4.27
CA GLY A 113 16.41 -2.22 -4.58
C GLY A 113 17.88 -2.23 -5.00
N GLU A 114 18.77 -2.95 -4.32
CA GLU A 114 20.19 -3.09 -4.71
C GLU A 114 20.35 -3.73 -6.09
N ARG A 115 19.43 -4.62 -6.49
CA ARG A 115 19.45 -5.25 -7.82
C ARG A 115 18.93 -4.34 -8.94
N LEU A 116 18.05 -3.40 -8.61
CA LEU A 116 17.51 -2.39 -9.55
C LEU A 116 18.37 -1.11 -9.60
N LEU A 117 19.10 -0.83 -8.53
CA LEU A 117 20.08 0.23 -8.48
C LEU A 117 21.32 -0.23 -9.25
N ARG A 118 21.63 0.44 -10.37
CA ARG A 118 23.01 0.41 -10.85
C ARG A 118 23.90 1.04 -9.78
N GLU A 119 25.13 0.56 -9.66
CA GLU A 119 26.13 1.12 -8.72
C GLU A 119 26.30 2.64 -8.90
N SER A 120 26.10 3.15 -10.13
CA SER A 120 26.18 4.57 -10.46
C SER A 120 24.83 5.16 -10.89
N ILE A 121 24.62 6.43 -10.52
CA ILE A 121 23.55 7.28 -11.05
C ILE A 121 23.91 7.67 -12.48
N PRO A 122 22.99 7.62 -13.46
CA PRO A 122 23.27 8.08 -14.82
C PRO A 122 23.77 9.52 -14.88
N ASP A 123 24.86 9.74 -15.62
CA ASP A 123 25.45 11.05 -15.87
C ASP A 123 24.76 11.76 -17.05
N GLU A 124 23.43 11.84 -16.99
CA GLU A 124 22.62 12.59 -17.94
C GLU A 124 22.23 13.94 -17.32
N GLU A 125 22.41 15.05 -18.05
CA GLU A 125 22.13 16.39 -17.52
C GLU A 125 20.71 16.54 -16.95
N ARG A 126 19.71 15.94 -17.62
CA ARG A 126 18.32 15.95 -17.14
C ARG A 126 18.13 15.24 -15.80
N VAL A 127 18.88 14.16 -15.55
CA VAL A 127 18.86 13.41 -14.29
C VAL A 127 19.53 14.25 -13.21
N GLN A 128 20.72 14.78 -13.50
CA GLN A 128 21.49 15.59 -12.56
C GLN A 128 20.74 16.87 -12.17
N GLN A 129 20.05 17.51 -13.12
CA GLN A 129 19.21 18.68 -12.84
C GLN A 129 18.11 18.36 -11.83
N VAL A 130 17.32 17.29 -12.05
CA VAL A 130 16.27 16.90 -11.10
C VAL A 130 16.86 16.59 -9.72
N LEU A 131 17.95 15.83 -9.66
CA LEU A 131 18.59 15.47 -8.38
C LEU A 131 19.15 16.67 -7.62
N ARG A 132 19.65 17.70 -8.32
CA ARG A 132 20.05 18.97 -7.69
C ARG A 132 18.87 19.68 -7.06
N GLU A 133 17.75 19.79 -7.77
CA GLU A 133 16.54 20.44 -7.26
C GLU A 133 15.92 19.67 -6.08
N VAL A 134 15.93 18.34 -6.13
CA VAL A 134 15.51 17.49 -5.01
C VAL A 134 16.38 17.75 -3.79
N ARG A 135 17.71 17.79 -3.96
CA ARG A 135 18.65 18.07 -2.86
C ARG A 135 18.45 19.47 -2.29
N GLU A 136 18.19 20.47 -3.13
CA GLU A 136 17.91 21.83 -2.67
C GLU A 136 16.62 21.89 -1.83
N PHE A 137 15.59 21.16 -2.24
CA PHE A 137 14.31 21.14 -1.54
C PHE A 137 14.34 20.30 -0.25
N VAL A 138 14.89 19.09 -0.31
CA VAL A 138 14.85 18.10 0.79
C VAL A 138 16.10 18.16 1.68
N GLY A 139 17.19 18.77 1.20
CA GLY A 139 18.50 18.81 1.88
C GLY A 139 19.42 17.63 1.53
N TYR A 140 18.86 16.52 1.05
CA TYR A 140 19.58 15.34 0.56
C TYR A 140 18.84 14.71 -0.62
N ILE A 141 19.37 13.63 -1.19
CA ILE A 141 18.66 12.86 -2.23
C ILE A 141 18.06 11.63 -1.57
N PRO A 142 16.72 11.57 -1.38
CA PRO A 142 16.09 10.39 -0.81
C PRO A 142 16.35 9.13 -1.66
N PRO A 143 16.42 7.94 -1.04
CA PRO A 143 16.76 6.71 -1.75
C PRO A 143 15.87 6.41 -2.97
N HIS A 144 14.56 6.65 -2.87
CA HIS A 144 13.63 6.42 -3.98
C HIS A 144 13.93 7.31 -5.21
N PHE A 145 14.47 8.53 -5.03
CA PHE A 145 14.93 9.35 -6.15
C PHE A 145 16.19 8.79 -6.83
N ARG A 146 17.06 8.12 -6.07
CA ARG A 146 18.22 7.40 -6.65
C ARG A 146 17.76 6.24 -7.51
N VAL A 147 16.70 5.55 -7.11
CA VAL A 147 16.08 4.49 -7.92
C VAL A 147 15.42 5.09 -9.16
N TYR A 148 14.63 6.15 -9.01
CA TYR A 148 14.01 6.82 -10.15
C TYR A 148 15.02 7.31 -11.18
N ALA A 149 16.22 7.72 -10.75
CA ALA A 149 17.27 8.17 -11.65
C ALA A 149 17.71 7.12 -12.69
N GLN A 150 17.49 5.83 -12.43
CA GLN A 150 17.73 4.76 -13.41
C GLN A 150 16.72 4.77 -14.57
N HIS A 151 15.60 5.47 -14.41
CA HIS A 151 14.58 5.68 -15.44
C HIS A 151 14.26 7.18 -15.55
N PRO A 152 15.02 7.95 -16.37
CA PRO A 152 14.94 9.41 -16.37
C PRO A 152 13.53 9.99 -16.59
N GLY A 153 12.72 9.42 -17.48
CA GLY A 153 11.35 9.90 -17.69
C GLY A 153 10.42 9.67 -16.48
N MET A 154 10.71 8.67 -15.66
CA MET A 154 9.98 8.40 -14.41
C MET A 154 10.46 9.35 -13.32
N LEU A 155 11.76 9.64 -13.25
CA LEU A 155 12.32 10.66 -12.37
C LEU A 155 11.70 12.03 -12.62
N GLU A 156 11.68 12.48 -13.88
CA GLU A 156 11.12 13.77 -14.28
C GLU A 156 9.62 13.86 -13.96
N ALA A 157 8.84 12.83 -14.29
CA ALA A 157 7.40 12.80 -14.04
C ALA A 157 7.07 12.83 -12.53
N ASN A 158 7.75 11.99 -11.73
CA ASN A 158 7.53 11.96 -10.29
C ASN A 158 7.99 13.26 -9.63
N TRP A 159 9.11 13.85 -10.07
CA TRP A 159 9.57 15.13 -9.53
C TRP A 159 8.64 16.28 -9.90
N ALA A 160 8.15 16.34 -11.15
CA ALA A 160 7.18 17.34 -11.56
C ALA A 160 5.91 17.29 -10.69
N LYS A 161 5.42 16.08 -10.40
CA LYS A 161 4.26 15.87 -9.52
C LYS A 161 4.56 16.30 -8.08
N MET A 162 5.68 15.86 -7.50
CA MET A 162 6.08 16.25 -6.14
C MET A 162 6.28 17.75 -6.01
N ARG A 163 6.86 18.41 -7.02
CA ARG A 163 7.01 19.86 -7.04
C ARG A 163 5.65 20.55 -6.98
N ALA A 164 4.73 20.17 -7.85
CA ALA A 164 3.43 20.82 -7.94
C ALA A 164 2.57 20.64 -6.68
N VAL A 165 2.65 19.50 -6.01
CA VAL A 165 1.76 19.15 -4.89
C VAL A 165 2.42 19.33 -3.52
N VAL A 166 3.66 18.86 -3.36
CA VAL A 166 4.34 18.80 -2.05
C VAL A 166 5.24 20.00 -1.81
N LYS A 167 5.92 20.53 -2.84
CA LYS A 167 6.77 21.73 -2.68
C LYS A 167 5.94 23.00 -2.79
N ASP A 168 5.27 23.19 -3.93
CA ASP A 168 4.62 24.44 -4.35
C ASP A 168 3.09 24.44 -4.15
N GLY A 169 2.54 23.39 -3.54
CA GLY A 169 1.10 23.28 -3.21
C GLY A 169 0.58 24.34 -2.22
N ILE A 170 -0.74 24.51 -2.20
CA ILE A 170 -1.48 25.53 -1.45
C ILE A 170 -1.75 25.17 0.02
N LEU A 171 -1.67 23.89 0.38
CA LEU A 171 -1.85 23.47 1.77
C LEU A 171 -0.62 23.89 2.60
N PRO A 172 -0.82 24.28 3.87
CA PRO A 172 0.29 24.54 4.77
C PRO A 172 1.28 23.36 4.80
N HIS A 173 2.58 23.64 4.82
CA HIS A 173 3.60 22.58 4.78
C HIS A 173 3.38 21.53 5.88
N ARG A 174 3.13 21.95 7.13
CA ARG A 174 2.79 21.03 8.23
C ARG A 174 1.65 20.08 7.91
N LEU A 175 0.64 20.53 7.16
CA LEU A 175 -0.55 19.73 6.87
C LEU A 175 -0.23 18.66 5.83
N ARG A 176 0.59 18.99 4.83
CA ARG A 176 1.06 18.02 3.83
C ARG A 176 1.92 16.93 4.49
N GLU A 177 2.80 17.32 5.40
CA GLU A 177 3.60 16.38 6.20
C GLU A 177 2.74 15.52 7.14
N ALA A 178 1.70 16.10 7.74
CA ALA A 178 0.74 15.33 8.54
C ALA A 178 -0.01 14.29 7.71
N ILE A 179 -0.45 14.63 6.48
CA ILE A 179 -1.02 13.65 5.53
C ILE A 179 0.02 12.56 5.21
N ALA A 180 1.26 12.94 4.93
CA ALA A 180 2.35 12.01 4.62
C ALA A 180 2.54 10.96 5.71
N ILE A 181 2.61 11.39 6.98
CA ILE A 181 2.75 10.48 8.12
C ILE A 181 1.52 9.58 8.27
N LEU A 182 0.30 10.12 8.20
CA LEU A 182 -0.91 9.34 8.39
C LEU A 182 -1.05 8.22 7.35
N VAL A 183 -0.81 8.56 6.08
CA VAL A 183 -0.83 7.62 4.97
C VAL A 183 0.26 6.57 5.12
N SER A 184 1.48 7.01 5.46
CA SER A 184 2.63 6.12 5.66
C SER A 184 2.45 5.17 6.82
N HIS A 185 1.90 5.64 7.94
CA HIS A 185 1.58 4.83 9.10
C HIS A 185 0.54 3.75 8.76
N ASP A 186 -0.52 4.13 8.05
CA ASP A 186 -1.55 3.17 7.64
C ASP A 186 -1.05 2.14 6.61
N ASN A 187 -0.05 2.52 5.80
CA ASN A 187 0.58 1.64 4.83
C ASN A 187 1.73 0.81 5.41
N GLY A 188 2.19 1.11 6.63
CA GLY A 188 3.33 0.42 7.27
C GLY A 188 4.72 0.81 6.73
N CYS A 189 4.88 1.98 6.09
CA CYS A 189 6.19 2.46 5.64
C CYS A 189 6.96 3.11 6.80
N ASP A 190 7.81 2.34 7.49
CA ASP A 190 8.61 2.82 8.62
C ASP A 190 9.57 3.96 8.23
N TYR A 191 10.12 3.91 7.01
CA TYR A 191 11.01 4.96 6.48
C TYR A 191 10.28 6.29 6.43
N CYS A 192 9.10 6.25 5.82
CA CYS A 192 8.30 7.43 5.57
C CYS A 192 7.77 8.00 6.88
N VAL A 193 7.35 7.15 7.82
CA VAL A 193 6.92 7.58 9.16
C VAL A 193 8.06 8.30 9.89
N ARG A 194 9.28 7.75 9.89
CA ARG A 194 10.44 8.39 10.53
C ARG A 194 10.82 9.71 9.84
N ALA A 195 10.96 9.69 8.52
CA ALA A 195 11.41 10.85 7.76
C ALA A 195 10.44 12.04 7.90
N HIS A 196 9.14 11.81 7.68
CA HIS A 196 8.14 12.86 7.79
C HIS A 196 7.85 13.25 9.25
N GLY A 197 8.02 12.30 10.19
CA GLY A 197 8.02 12.56 11.63
C GLY A 197 9.07 13.59 12.01
N GLN A 198 10.31 13.42 11.56
CA GLN A 198 11.38 14.38 11.81
C GLN A 198 11.07 15.76 11.24
N VAL A 199 10.51 15.83 10.02
CA VAL A 199 10.10 17.13 9.43
C VAL A 199 9.04 17.83 10.29
N LEU A 200 8.05 17.10 10.82
CA LEU A 200 7.06 17.69 11.72
C LEU A 200 7.68 18.18 13.04
N LEU A 201 8.66 17.44 13.60
CA LEU A 201 9.41 17.88 14.77
C LEU A 201 10.17 19.18 14.49
N ASP A 202 10.84 19.26 13.33
CA ASP A 202 11.58 20.45 12.89
C ASP A 202 10.66 21.66 12.66
N LEU A 203 9.41 21.41 12.25
CA LEU A 203 8.34 22.42 12.15
C LEU A 203 7.71 22.79 13.51
N GLY A 204 8.19 22.21 14.61
CA GLY A 204 7.77 22.53 15.98
C GLY A 204 6.53 21.78 16.46
N VAL A 205 6.12 20.70 15.79
CA VAL A 205 5.05 19.83 16.28
C VAL A 205 5.63 18.88 17.34
N ASN A 206 5.00 18.81 18.51
CA ASN A 206 5.46 17.92 19.58
C ASN A 206 5.32 16.45 19.18
N GLU A 207 6.31 15.63 19.54
CA GLU A 207 6.31 14.18 19.27
C GLU A 207 5.03 13.48 19.76
N GLU A 208 4.58 13.80 20.97
CA GLU A 208 3.33 13.24 21.50
C GLU A 208 2.10 13.60 20.65
N VAL A 209 2.09 14.78 20.02
CA VAL A 209 1.00 15.17 19.12
C VAL A 209 1.05 14.34 17.84
N ILE A 210 2.25 14.08 17.31
CA ILE A 210 2.46 13.23 16.13
C ILE A 210 1.97 11.80 16.43
N GLU A 211 2.38 11.23 17.58
CA GLU A 211 1.96 9.88 17.99
C GLU A 211 0.45 9.78 18.19
N ARG A 212 -0.16 10.76 18.86
CA ARG A 212 -1.62 10.79 19.03
C ARG A 212 -2.35 10.94 17.71
N MET A 213 -1.89 11.81 16.82
CA MET A 213 -2.50 12.03 15.50
C MET A 213 -2.52 10.75 14.65
N LYS A 214 -1.45 9.94 14.71
CA LYS A 214 -1.40 8.63 14.05
C LYS A 214 -2.49 7.68 14.55
N GLN A 215 -2.88 7.75 15.82
CA GLN A 215 -3.97 6.92 16.34
C GLN A 215 -5.35 7.52 16.06
N ASP A 216 -5.49 8.82 16.29
CA ASP A 216 -6.74 9.56 16.12
C ASP A 216 -6.47 10.95 15.52
N VAL A 217 -6.96 11.17 14.30
CA VAL A 217 -6.82 12.46 13.58
C VAL A 217 -7.54 13.59 14.31
N MET A 218 -8.50 13.27 15.17
CA MET A 218 -9.22 14.24 15.99
C MET A 218 -8.46 14.61 17.27
N ALA A 219 -7.39 13.88 17.61
CA ALA A 219 -6.56 14.18 18.76
C ALA A 219 -5.65 15.40 18.48
N GLY A 220 -5.75 16.42 19.33
CA GLY A 220 -4.92 17.64 19.27
C GLY A 220 -5.67 18.90 18.83
N ASP A 221 -4.96 20.02 18.84
CA ASP A 221 -5.52 21.36 18.61
C ASP A 221 -5.30 21.83 17.16
N LEU A 222 -5.84 21.07 16.22
CA LEU A 222 -5.84 21.43 14.79
C LEU A 222 -7.15 22.16 14.42
N PRO A 223 -7.11 23.16 13.51
CA PRO A 223 -8.32 23.76 12.98
C PRO A 223 -9.26 22.72 12.38
N LEU A 224 -10.57 22.93 12.50
CA LEU A 224 -11.58 21.97 12.03
C LEU A 224 -11.42 21.64 10.54
N LYS A 225 -11.08 22.63 9.71
CA LYS A 225 -10.78 22.46 8.28
C LYS A 225 -9.64 21.48 8.04
N GLU A 226 -8.53 21.63 8.78
CA GLU A 226 -7.33 20.80 8.63
C GLU A 226 -7.61 19.35 9.05
N ARG A 227 -8.32 19.16 10.18
CA ARG A 227 -8.75 17.82 10.61
C ARG A 227 -9.62 17.14 9.55
N ALA A 228 -10.56 17.87 8.95
CA ALA A 228 -11.42 17.31 7.92
C ALA A 228 -10.63 16.89 6.66
N LEU A 229 -9.62 17.67 6.26
CA LEU A 229 -8.73 17.32 5.15
C LEU A 229 -7.88 16.08 5.46
N LEU A 230 -7.35 15.97 6.68
CA LEU A 230 -6.61 14.78 7.14
C LEU A 230 -7.49 13.53 7.12
N VAL A 231 -8.74 13.64 7.57
CA VAL A 231 -9.72 12.53 7.51
C VAL A 231 -10.01 12.13 6.06
N VAL A 232 -10.24 13.10 5.16
CA VAL A 232 -10.47 12.80 3.73
C VAL A 232 -9.28 12.05 3.13
N ALA A 233 -8.05 12.53 3.35
CA ALA A 233 -6.84 11.91 2.83
C ALA A 233 -6.64 10.49 3.42
N ARG A 234 -6.77 10.34 4.74
CA ARG A 234 -6.56 9.06 5.42
C ARG A 234 -7.60 8.00 5.01
N GLU A 235 -8.87 8.38 4.93
CA GLU A 235 -9.93 7.47 4.50
C GLU A 235 -9.80 7.11 3.02
N ALA A 236 -9.41 8.05 2.16
CA ALA A 236 -9.15 7.76 0.75
C ALA A 236 -7.99 6.76 0.56
N ASN A 237 -6.98 6.77 1.43
CA ASN A 237 -5.93 5.75 1.43
C ASN A 237 -6.44 4.36 1.87
N ARG A 238 -7.34 4.30 2.86
CA ARG A 238 -7.85 3.05 3.46
C ARG A 238 -8.97 2.39 2.67
N ASP A 239 -10.00 3.15 2.31
CA ASP A 239 -11.16 2.71 1.54
C ASP A 239 -11.63 3.86 0.62
N PRO A 240 -11.07 4.01 -0.59
CA PRO A 240 -11.47 5.06 -1.52
C PRO A 240 -12.94 4.96 -1.97
N HIS A 241 -13.55 3.77 -1.87
CA HIS A 241 -14.96 3.58 -2.18
C HIS A 241 -15.86 4.02 -1.01
N GLY A 242 -15.34 3.97 0.22
CA GLY A 242 -15.99 4.46 1.44
C GLY A 242 -15.78 5.97 1.69
N ALA A 243 -14.77 6.59 1.08
CA ALA A 243 -14.39 7.98 1.31
C ALA A 243 -15.26 9.05 0.58
N SER A 244 -16.28 8.64 -0.16
CA SER A 244 -16.57 9.30 -1.44
C SER A 244 -17.46 10.54 -1.42
N GLU A 245 -18.33 10.75 -0.43
CA GLU A 245 -19.23 11.93 -0.47
C GLU A 245 -19.44 12.59 0.88
N GLU A 246 -19.73 11.82 1.93
CA GLU A 246 -19.99 12.37 3.27
C GLU A 246 -18.76 13.11 3.84
N ARG A 247 -17.57 12.51 3.73
CA ARG A 247 -16.32 13.12 4.23
C ARG A 247 -15.94 14.38 3.47
N ILE A 248 -16.09 14.36 2.14
CA ILE A 248 -15.89 15.53 1.28
C ILE A 248 -16.88 16.64 1.63
N ALA A 249 -18.17 16.31 1.83
CA ALA A 249 -19.19 17.28 2.23
C ALA A 249 -18.88 17.89 3.61
N LEU A 250 -18.40 17.09 4.57
CA LEU A 250 -17.98 17.56 5.89
C LEU A 250 -16.75 18.48 5.80
N ALA A 251 -15.78 18.18 4.94
CA ALA A 251 -14.63 19.05 4.71
C ALA A 251 -15.05 20.41 4.14
N ARG A 252 -15.97 20.43 3.17
CA ARG A 252 -16.55 21.68 2.65
C ARG A 252 -17.29 22.47 3.73
N LYS A 253 -18.09 21.80 4.57
CA LYS A 253 -18.78 22.43 5.70
C LYS A 253 -17.80 23.00 6.74
N ALA A 254 -16.63 22.39 6.88
CA ALA A 254 -15.53 22.90 7.71
C ALA A 254 -14.75 24.06 7.06
N GLY A 255 -15.09 24.46 5.83
CA GLY A 255 -14.49 25.58 5.10
C GLY A 255 -13.38 25.19 4.13
N ALA A 256 -13.20 23.89 3.82
CA ALA A 256 -12.26 23.47 2.79
C ALA A 256 -12.79 23.77 1.39
N SER A 257 -11.96 24.36 0.55
CA SER A 257 -12.22 24.50 -0.88
C SER A 257 -12.01 23.19 -1.63
N ASP A 258 -12.59 23.07 -2.81
CA ASP A 258 -12.38 21.89 -3.67
C ASP A 258 -10.90 21.71 -4.06
N LEU A 259 -10.16 22.82 -4.22
CA LEU A 259 -8.72 22.77 -4.50
C LEU A 259 -7.92 22.20 -3.33
N GLU A 260 -8.25 22.58 -2.08
CA GLU A 260 -7.60 22.03 -0.89
C GLU A 260 -7.90 20.53 -0.73
N ILE A 261 -9.13 20.10 -1.06
CA ILE A 261 -9.52 18.69 -1.04
C ILE A 261 -8.74 17.90 -2.11
N LEU A 262 -8.65 18.43 -3.34
CA LEU A 262 -7.87 17.81 -4.42
C LEU A 262 -6.39 17.72 -4.06
N GLU A 263 -5.82 18.77 -3.47
CA GLU A 263 -4.42 18.73 -3.04
C GLU A 263 -4.20 17.72 -1.92
N ALA A 264 -5.10 17.63 -0.92
CA ALA A 264 -4.99 16.63 0.14
C ALA A 264 -4.99 15.19 -0.41
N LEU A 265 -5.84 14.92 -1.41
CA LEU A 265 -5.86 13.65 -2.13
C LEU A 265 -4.59 13.46 -2.97
N GLY A 266 -4.07 14.51 -3.60
CA GLY A 266 -2.82 14.45 -4.36
C GLY A 266 -1.60 14.15 -3.48
N VAL A 267 -1.53 14.74 -2.28
CA VAL A 267 -0.49 14.43 -1.28
C VAL A 267 -0.62 12.97 -0.85
N MET A 268 -1.82 12.51 -0.52
CA MET A 268 -2.06 11.10 -0.20
C MET A 268 -1.59 10.17 -1.31
N GLU A 269 -1.98 10.45 -2.56
CA GLU A 269 -1.64 9.62 -3.72
C GLU A 269 -0.11 9.50 -3.91
N ILE A 270 0.63 10.60 -3.74
CA ILE A 270 2.09 10.62 -3.80
C ILE A 270 2.67 9.69 -2.74
N TYR A 271 2.23 9.81 -1.49
CA TYR A 271 2.80 9.01 -0.41
C TYR A 271 2.36 7.54 -0.47
N THR A 272 1.14 7.24 -0.88
CA THR A 272 0.72 5.85 -1.14
C THR A 272 1.62 5.20 -2.21
N SER A 273 1.99 5.95 -3.25
CA SER A 273 2.92 5.47 -4.28
C SER A 273 4.34 5.28 -3.72
N ILE A 274 4.87 6.28 -3.03
CA ILE A 274 6.23 6.24 -2.46
C ILE A 274 6.36 5.12 -1.42
N ASN A 275 5.39 4.95 -0.52
CA ASN A 275 5.38 3.89 0.50
C ASN A 275 5.54 2.53 -0.17
N LYS A 276 4.65 2.22 -1.14
CA LYS A 276 4.66 0.96 -1.87
C LYS A 276 5.99 0.76 -2.60
N PHE A 277 6.52 1.81 -3.21
CA PHE A 277 7.78 1.72 -3.93
C PHE A 277 8.97 1.43 -3.01
N ILE A 278 9.07 2.15 -1.89
CA ILE A 278 10.14 1.97 -0.89
C ILE A 278 10.07 0.57 -0.27
N ASP A 279 8.88 0.16 0.19
CA ASP A 279 8.71 -1.12 0.88
C ASP A 279 8.90 -2.31 -0.07
N THR A 280 8.39 -2.23 -1.31
CA THR A 280 8.59 -3.28 -2.33
C THR A 280 10.06 -3.48 -2.68
N LEU A 281 10.82 -2.39 -2.66
CA LEU A 281 12.24 -2.43 -2.96
C LEU A 281 13.09 -2.83 -1.76
N GLY A 282 12.54 -2.88 -0.54
CA GLY A 282 13.34 -3.16 0.66
C GLY A 282 14.41 -2.10 0.92
N ILE A 283 14.15 -0.84 0.55
CA ILE A 283 15.08 0.26 0.78
C ILE A 283 15.29 0.39 2.30
N PRO A 284 16.53 0.24 2.80
CA PRO A 284 16.79 0.27 4.23
C PRO A 284 16.50 1.66 4.79
N LEU A 285 16.11 1.68 6.07
CA LEU A 285 16.17 2.88 6.90
C LEU A 285 17.65 3.27 6.98
N GLU A 286 18.07 4.29 6.23
CA GLU A 286 19.42 4.84 6.39
C GLU A 286 19.62 5.22 7.87
N ALA A 287 20.74 4.80 8.44
CA ALA A 287 21.07 4.93 9.86
C ALA A 287 21.37 6.37 10.26
#